data_AF-V5F4P9-F1
#
_entry.id   AF-V5F4P9-F1
#
_cell.length_a   1.000
_cell.length_b   1.000
_cell.length_c   1.000
_cell.angle_alpha   90.00
_cell.angle_beta   90.00
_cell.angle_gamma   90.00
#
_symmetry.space_group_name_H-M   'P 1'
#
loop_
_entity.id
_entity.type
_entity.pdbx_description
1 polymer ?
#
loop_
_entity_poly.entity_id
_entity_poly.type
_entity_poly.pdbx_seq_one_letter_code
_entity_poly.pdbx_strand_id
1 'polypeptide(L)'
;MVTYLVFDIDRQGAVLSWYDNDLPPPYWSSKNPENGHGHIAYRLKVPFSTSDISHLEPIRYAAAIESAMTTRLKADRGFAGLLTKNPLHRHWQNEFWTDHEYTLDELAEYLDLRGHPLRGSEVSGLGRNCELFENVRRWAYKAIREYWAPNYKRAWNSAVYERVEALNGQFHVPLPVSEVKAIAKSIANWTYREFTPEKFRQSQANKGAKGGKIGGKISKRKPVESSERTLKPWDALGISRAWYYKKKKLGEI
;
A
#
# COMPACT_ATOMS: atom_id res chain seq x y z
N MET A 1 -18.54 -9.26 -6.38
CA MET A 1 -17.97 -8.89 -7.70
C MET A 1 -18.39 -7.47 -7.99
N VAL A 2 -17.46 -6.60 -8.36
CA VAL A 2 -17.70 -5.20 -8.71
C VAL A 2 -17.96 -5.13 -10.20
N THR A 3 -19.16 -4.70 -10.56
CA THR A 3 -19.65 -4.56 -11.95
C THR A 3 -19.86 -3.10 -12.35
N TYR A 4 -20.00 -2.21 -11.37
CA TYR A 4 -20.21 -0.78 -11.59
C TYR A 4 -19.28 0.02 -10.67
N LEU A 5 -18.78 1.13 -11.20
CA LEU A 5 -18.20 2.20 -10.39
C LEU A 5 -19.29 3.28 -10.22
N VAL A 6 -19.66 3.57 -8.98
CA VAL A 6 -20.75 4.50 -8.65
C VAL A 6 -20.18 5.67 -7.87
N PHE A 7 -20.58 6.88 -8.25
CA PHE A 7 -20.12 8.13 -7.66
C PHE A 7 -21.33 8.92 -7.17
N ASP A 8 -21.31 9.31 -5.90
CA ASP A 8 -22.34 10.16 -5.31
C ASP A 8 -21.94 11.63 -5.43
N ILE A 9 -22.86 12.47 -5.88
CA ILE A 9 -22.63 13.88 -6.12
C ILE A 9 -23.72 14.69 -5.40
N ASP A 10 -23.34 15.22 -4.25
CA ASP A 10 -24.21 15.99 -3.36
C ASP A 10 -24.26 17.49 -3.73
N ARG A 11 -24.65 17.79 -4.96
CA ARG A 11 -24.88 19.18 -5.42
C ARG A 11 -25.83 19.26 -6.59
N GLN A 12 -26.33 20.46 -6.86
CA GLN A 12 -27.11 20.75 -8.06
C GLN A 12 -26.27 20.50 -9.32
N GLY A 13 -26.90 19.98 -10.38
CA GLY A 13 -26.20 19.59 -11.61
C GLY A 13 -25.48 18.25 -11.54
N ALA A 14 -25.65 17.47 -10.47
CA ALA A 14 -24.99 16.18 -10.25
C ALA A 14 -24.94 15.27 -11.49
N VAL A 15 -26.08 15.12 -12.18
CA VAL A 15 -26.27 14.21 -13.31
C VAL A 15 -25.40 14.54 -14.53
N LEU A 16 -25.09 15.81 -14.76
CA LEU A 16 -24.28 16.27 -15.91
C LEU A 16 -22.82 16.52 -15.53
N SER A 17 -22.42 16.22 -14.29
CA SER A 17 -21.06 16.47 -13.83
C SER A 17 -20.00 15.71 -14.62
N TRP A 18 -20.35 14.60 -15.28
CA TRP A 18 -19.42 13.91 -16.19
C TRP A 18 -19.11 14.76 -17.43
N TYR A 19 -20.15 15.37 -18.02
CA TYR A 19 -20.03 16.23 -19.21
C TYR A 19 -19.21 17.48 -18.90
N ASP A 20 -19.48 18.12 -17.77
CA ASP A 20 -18.76 19.34 -17.33
C ASP A 20 -17.28 19.09 -17.00
N ASN A 21 -16.86 17.83 -16.86
CA ASN A 21 -15.48 17.45 -16.51
C ASN A 21 -14.81 16.59 -17.60
N ASP A 22 -15.33 16.61 -18.83
CA ASP A 22 -14.78 15.91 -19.99
C ASP A 22 -14.60 14.39 -19.77
N LEU A 23 -15.49 13.79 -18.98
CA LEU A 23 -15.52 12.34 -18.77
C LEU A 23 -16.43 11.67 -19.80
N PRO A 24 -16.23 10.38 -20.09
CA PRO A 24 -17.07 9.67 -21.03
C PRO A 24 -18.51 9.55 -20.50
N PRO A 25 -19.53 9.36 -21.36
CA PRO A 25 -20.91 9.24 -20.92
C PRO A 25 -21.08 8.00 -20.01
N PRO A 26 -21.71 8.15 -18.83
CA PRO A 26 -21.94 7.05 -17.90
C PRO A 26 -23.05 6.12 -18.39
N TYR A 27 -23.15 4.92 -17.83
CA TYR A 27 -24.23 4.00 -18.19
C TYR A 27 -25.59 4.58 -17.77
N TRP A 28 -25.69 5.06 -16.54
CA TRP A 28 -26.85 5.83 -16.08
C TRP A 28 -26.49 6.86 -15.01
N SER A 29 -27.42 7.77 -14.80
CA SER A 29 -27.42 8.71 -13.69
C SER A 29 -28.80 8.81 -13.06
N SER A 30 -28.87 8.86 -11.72
CA SER A 30 -30.14 9.05 -10.99
C SER A 30 -30.04 10.24 -10.09
N LYS A 31 -31.02 11.13 -10.16
CA LYS A 31 -31.13 12.32 -9.32
C LYS A 31 -32.36 12.26 -8.41
N ASN A 32 -32.19 12.77 -7.20
CA ASN A 32 -33.31 13.15 -6.36
C ASN A 32 -33.93 14.46 -6.89
N PRO A 33 -35.21 14.49 -7.30
CA PRO A 33 -35.86 15.69 -7.81
C PRO A 33 -35.94 16.83 -6.79
N GLU A 34 -35.94 16.52 -5.49
CA GLU A 34 -36.13 17.50 -4.40
C GLU A 34 -34.86 18.32 -4.12
N ASN A 35 -33.71 17.65 -3.96
CA ASN A 35 -32.44 18.31 -3.58
C ASN A 35 -31.42 18.39 -4.73
N GLY A 36 -31.68 17.71 -5.86
CA GLY A 36 -30.80 17.69 -7.02
C GLY A 36 -29.54 16.82 -6.91
N HIS A 37 -29.32 16.15 -5.78
CA HIS A 37 -28.21 15.24 -5.57
C HIS A 37 -28.39 13.99 -6.41
N GLY A 38 -27.31 13.43 -6.93
CA GLY A 38 -27.42 12.31 -7.85
C GLY A 38 -26.23 11.38 -7.85
N HIS A 39 -26.49 10.16 -8.31
CA HIS A 39 -25.47 9.15 -8.52
C HIS A 39 -25.17 9.04 -10.00
N ILE A 40 -23.89 8.85 -10.33
CA ILE A 40 -23.42 8.50 -11.67
C ILE A 40 -22.85 7.09 -11.61
N ALA A 41 -23.23 6.22 -12.54
CA ALA A 41 -22.74 4.85 -12.60
C ALA A 41 -22.08 4.52 -13.94
N TYR A 42 -20.84 4.02 -13.88
CA TYR A 42 -20.11 3.47 -15.02
C TYR A 42 -20.13 1.95 -14.96
N ARG A 43 -20.58 1.31 -16.04
CA ARG A 43 -20.61 -0.15 -16.17
C ARG A 43 -19.27 -0.66 -16.64
N LEU A 44 -18.74 -1.68 -15.95
CA LEU A 44 -17.46 -2.29 -16.29
C LEU A 44 -17.68 -3.49 -17.23
N LYS A 45 -16.94 -3.52 -18.34
CA LYS A 45 -16.90 -4.63 -19.30
C LYS A 45 -16.35 -5.92 -18.70
N VAL A 46 -15.32 -5.78 -17.85
CA VAL A 46 -14.70 -6.89 -17.12
C VAL A 46 -14.91 -6.64 -15.63
N PRO A 47 -15.89 -7.31 -15.00
CA PRO A 47 -16.09 -7.17 -13.57
C PRO A 47 -14.96 -7.88 -12.81
N PHE A 48 -14.60 -7.36 -11.64
CA PHE A 48 -13.53 -7.92 -10.81
C PHE A 48 -14.01 -8.28 -9.40
N SER A 49 -13.31 -9.18 -8.73
CA SER A 49 -13.62 -9.53 -7.35
C SER A 49 -12.75 -8.73 -6.39
N THR A 50 -13.34 -8.29 -5.27
CA THR A 50 -12.66 -7.63 -4.15
C THR A 50 -12.27 -8.61 -3.04
N SER A 51 -12.47 -9.91 -3.25
CA SER A 51 -12.14 -10.96 -2.27
C SER A 51 -10.63 -11.25 -2.19
N ASP A 52 -10.20 -11.78 -1.04
CA ASP A 52 -8.80 -12.12 -0.70
C ASP A 52 -8.08 -13.05 -1.69
N ILE A 53 -8.81 -13.78 -2.55
CA ILE A 53 -8.25 -14.73 -3.54
C ILE A 53 -7.93 -14.02 -4.87
N SER A 54 -8.36 -12.77 -5.03
CA SER A 54 -8.26 -12.03 -6.28
C SER A 54 -6.88 -11.41 -6.46
N HIS A 55 -6.46 -11.24 -7.72
CA HIS A 55 -5.21 -10.52 -8.02
C HIS A 55 -5.30 -9.09 -7.49
N LEU A 56 -4.29 -8.71 -6.69
CA LEU A 56 -4.25 -7.39 -6.03
C LEU A 56 -4.03 -6.24 -7.02
N GLU A 57 -3.39 -6.52 -8.16
CA GLU A 57 -3.08 -5.53 -9.19
C GLU A 57 -4.34 -4.90 -9.81
N PRO A 58 -5.34 -5.69 -10.30
CA PRO A 58 -6.62 -5.15 -10.74
C PRO A 58 -7.33 -4.28 -9.70
N ILE A 59 -7.33 -4.68 -8.43
CA ILE A 59 -7.98 -3.92 -7.35
C ILE A 59 -7.28 -2.58 -7.13
N ARG A 60 -5.95 -2.57 -7.13
CA ARG A 60 -5.15 -1.34 -7.00
C ARG A 60 -5.36 -0.39 -8.16
N TYR A 61 -5.42 -0.93 -9.37
CA TYR A 61 -5.67 -0.15 -10.57
C TYR A 61 -7.08 0.44 -10.58
N ALA A 62 -8.09 -0.36 -10.25
CA ALA A 62 -9.47 0.10 -10.08
C ALA A 62 -9.59 1.17 -8.98
N ALA A 63 -8.88 1.01 -7.86
CA ALA A 63 -8.86 2.02 -6.79
C ALA A 63 -8.19 3.33 -7.22
N ALA A 64 -7.16 3.27 -8.08
CA ALA A 64 -6.53 4.47 -8.65
C ALA A 64 -7.53 5.22 -9.56
N ILE A 65 -8.21 4.49 -10.46
CA ILE A 65 -9.21 5.04 -11.37
C ILE A 65 -10.39 5.61 -10.58
N GLU A 66 -10.95 4.87 -9.63
CA GLU A 66 -12.04 5.34 -8.77
C GLU A 66 -11.63 6.63 -8.04
N SER A 67 -10.43 6.68 -7.45
CA SER A 67 -9.92 7.87 -6.77
C SER A 67 -9.76 9.08 -7.70
N ALA A 68 -9.23 8.87 -8.91
CA ALA A 68 -9.08 9.91 -9.92
C ALA A 68 -10.45 10.40 -10.42
N MET A 69 -11.39 9.50 -10.70
CA MET A 69 -12.75 9.85 -11.10
C MET A 69 -13.52 10.57 -10.00
N THR A 70 -13.41 10.14 -8.73
CA THR A 70 -14.01 10.85 -7.60
C THR A 70 -13.49 12.28 -7.50
N THR A 71 -12.20 12.50 -7.75
CA THR A 71 -11.60 13.83 -7.75
C THR A 71 -12.08 14.65 -8.95
N ARG A 72 -12.10 14.06 -10.15
CA ARG A 72 -12.52 14.72 -11.39
C ARG A 72 -14.01 15.10 -11.37
N LEU A 73 -14.87 14.18 -10.92
CA LEU A 73 -16.30 14.42 -10.71
C LEU A 73 -16.59 15.28 -9.48
N LYS A 74 -15.60 15.60 -8.64
CA LYS A 74 -15.80 16.23 -7.32
C LYS A 74 -16.89 15.49 -6.54
N ALA A 75 -16.90 14.17 -6.62
CA ALA A 75 -17.87 13.30 -5.95
C ALA A 75 -17.56 13.22 -4.45
N ASP A 76 -18.56 12.79 -3.66
CA ASP A 76 -18.34 12.55 -2.24
C ASP A 76 -17.29 11.45 -2.04
N ARG A 77 -16.24 11.80 -1.30
CA ARG A 77 -15.15 10.88 -0.94
C ARG A 77 -15.56 9.93 0.18
N GLY A 78 -16.58 10.29 0.97
CA GLY A 78 -17.15 9.45 2.01
C GLY A 78 -18.04 8.32 1.47
N PHE A 79 -18.45 8.42 0.20
CA PHE A 79 -19.34 7.45 -0.41
C PHE A 79 -18.71 6.05 -0.45
N ALA A 80 -19.38 5.11 0.22
CA ALA A 80 -18.88 3.74 0.37
C ALA A 80 -19.14 2.85 -0.85
N GLY A 81 -19.92 3.30 -1.84
CA GLY A 81 -20.28 2.49 -3.02
C GLY A 81 -21.27 1.36 -2.73
N LEU A 82 -21.82 1.27 -1.51
CA LEU A 82 -22.69 0.17 -1.08
C LEU A 82 -24.17 0.37 -1.42
N LEU A 83 -24.61 1.62 -1.47
CA LEU A 83 -26.00 1.98 -1.74
C LEU A 83 -26.06 2.88 -2.95
N THR A 84 -26.94 2.54 -3.90
CA THR A 84 -27.19 3.40 -5.05
C THR A 84 -28.67 3.68 -5.23
N LYS A 85 -29.01 4.85 -5.77
CA LYS A 85 -30.38 5.19 -6.17
C LYS A 85 -30.81 4.18 -7.24
N ASN A 86 -31.97 3.55 -7.07
CA ASN A 86 -32.43 2.50 -7.97
C ASN A 86 -32.91 3.11 -9.31
N PRO A 87 -32.21 2.89 -10.44
CA PRO A 87 -32.57 3.50 -11.72
C PRO A 87 -33.91 3.01 -12.30
N LEU A 88 -34.49 1.93 -11.74
CA LEU A 88 -35.82 1.43 -12.13
C LEU A 88 -36.96 1.97 -11.27
N HIS A 89 -36.64 2.72 -10.21
CA HIS A 89 -37.65 3.25 -9.30
C HIS A 89 -38.13 4.64 -9.73
N ARG A 90 -39.44 4.84 -9.81
CA ARG A 90 -40.08 6.06 -10.34
C ARG A 90 -39.86 7.33 -9.50
N HIS A 91 -39.43 7.17 -8.25
CA HIS A 91 -39.13 8.30 -7.35
C HIS A 91 -37.91 9.12 -7.83
N TRP A 92 -36.97 8.48 -8.52
CA TRP A 92 -35.76 9.12 -8.98
C TRP A 92 -35.90 9.59 -10.43
N GLN A 93 -35.31 10.73 -10.76
CA GLN A 93 -35.13 11.17 -12.15
C GLN A 93 -33.93 10.43 -12.72
N ASN A 94 -34.18 9.43 -13.56
CA ASN A 94 -33.18 8.52 -14.11
C ASN A 94 -32.98 8.81 -15.59
N GLU A 95 -31.71 8.82 -16.01
CA GLU A 95 -31.31 8.96 -17.42
C GLU A 95 -30.27 7.88 -17.74
N PHE A 96 -30.43 7.22 -18.89
CA PHE A 96 -29.47 6.26 -19.43
C PHE A 96 -28.79 6.90 -20.64
N TRP A 97 -27.47 7.05 -20.58
CA TRP A 97 -26.74 7.82 -21.60
C TRP A 97 -26.10 6.96 -22.68
N THR A 98 -25.68 5.75 -22.32
CA THR A 98 -25.03 4.81 -23.24
C THR A 98 -25.20 3.38 -22.73
N ASP A 99 -25.19 2.42 -23.66
CA ASP A 99 -25.11 0.99 -23.35
C ASP A 99 -23.66 0.47 -23.29
N HIS A 100 -22.68 1.35 -23.53
CA HIS A 100 -21.26 0.98 -23.58
C HIS A 100 -20.75 0.50 -22.22
N GLU A 101 -20.05 -0.63 -22.23
CA GLU A 101 -19.35 -1.16 -21.07
C GLU A 101 -17.87 -0.79 -21.16
N TYR A 102 -17.36 -0.10 -20.15
CA TYR A 102 -16.00 0.40 -20.16
C TYR A 102 -15.01 -0.60 -19.58
N THR A 103 -13.84 -0.70 -20.20
CA THR A 103 -12.68 -1.28 -19.52
C THR A 103 -12.06 -0.27 -18.56
N LEU A 104 -11.28 -0.75 -17.58
CA LEU A 104 -10.52 0.14 -16.70
C LEU A 104 -9.51 0.98 -17.49
N ASP A 105 -8.92 0.41 -18.55
CA ASP A 105 -7.97 1.11 -19.41
C ASP A 105 -8.63 2.25 -20.19
N GLU A 106 -9.82 2.01 -20.76
CA GLU A 106 -10.60 3.06 -21.43
C GLU A 106 -10.92 4.22 -20.49
N LEU A 107 -11.35 3.94 -19.25
CA LEU A 107 -11.61 5.01 -18.27
C LEU A 107 -10.32 5.75 -17.87
N ALA A 108 -9.19 5.06 -17.82
CA ALA A 108 -7.90 5.66 -17.49
C ALA A 108 -7.41 6.66 -18.54
N GLU A 109 -7.81 6.53 -19.80
CA GLU A 109 -7.45 7.48 -20.87
C GLU A 109 -7.96 8.91 -20.61
N TYR A 110 -9.04 9.05 -19.84
CA TYR A 110 -9.65 10.34 -19.49
C TYR A 110 -9.08 10.95 -18.19
N LEU A 111 -8.12 10.28 -17.55
CA LEU A 111 -7.70 10.58 -16.18
C LEU A 111 -6.20 10.76 -16.06
N ASP A 112 -5.79 11.69 -15.19
CA ASP A 112 -4.42 11.72 -14.69
C ASP A 112 -4.31 10.85 -13.43
N LEU A 113 -3.71 9.68 -13.56
CA LEU A 113 -3.55 8.74 -12.43
C LEU A 113 -2.36 9.10 -11.51
N ARG A 114 -1.60 10.17 -11.81
CA ARG A 114 -0.46 10.56 -10.98
C ARG A 114 -0.93 10.96 -9.58
N GLY A 115 -0.39 10.29 -8.57
CA GLY A 115 -0.76 10.53 -7.18
C GLY A 115 -2.01 9.76 -6.71
N HIS A 116 -2.62 8.95 -7.57
CA HIS A 116 -3.75 8.09 -7.22
C HIS A 116 -3.33 6.61 -7.02
N PRO A 117 -4.04 5.86 -6.15
CA PRO A 117 -5.03 6.34 -5.20
C PRO A 117 -4.39 7.27 -4.16
N LEU A 118 -5.18 8.20 -3.62
CA LEU A 118 -4.77 9.03 -2.49
C LEU A 118 -4.35 8.15 -1.31
N ARG A 119 -3.55 8.70 -0.38
CA ARG A 119 -2.98 7.96 0.76
C ARG A 119 -3.42 8.53 2.10
N GLY A 120 -3.29 7.74 3.16
CA GLY A 120 -3.63 8.17 4.51
C GLY A 120 -5.14 8.42 4.70
N SER A 121 -5.49 9.53 5.37
CA SER A 121 -6.88 9.86 5.68
C SER A 121 -7.74 10.22 4.46
N GLU A 122 -7.11 10.55 3.33
CA GLU A 122 -7.79 10.95 2.09
C GLU A 122 -8.18 9.74 1.22
N VAL A 123 -7.84 8.53 1.65
CA VAL A 123 -8.19 7.31 0.92
C VAL A 123 -9.70 7.06 0.99
N SER A 124 -10.34 6.94 -0.17
CA SER A 124 -11.77 6.64 -0.31
C SER A 124 -12.02 5.29 -0.99
N GLY A 125 -13.26 4.83 -0.95
CA GLY A 125 -13.72 3.70 -1.77
C GLY A 125 -12.91 2.41 -1.59
N LEU A 126 -12.49 1.83 -2.71
CA LEU A 126 -11.72 0.58 -2.84
C LEU A 126 -10.30 0.69 -2.29
N GLY A 127 -9.74 1.91 -2.22
CA GLY A 127 -8.36 2.13 -1.77
C GLY A 127 -8.13 1.83 -0.28
N ARG A 128 -9.17 1.95 0.56
CA ARG A 128 -9.07 1.87 2.03
C ARG A 128 -8.55 0.51 2.51
N ASN A 129 -9.07 -0.57 1.93
CA ASN A 129 -8.64 -1.93 2.24
C ASN A 129 -7.15 -2.13 1.88
N CYS A 130 -6.75 -1.70 0.68
CA CYS A 130 -5.37 -1.78 0.22
C CYS A 130 -4.41 -1.00 1.12
N GLU A 131 -4.79 0.23 1.50
CA GLU A 131 -3.98 1.10 2.35
C GLU A 131 -3.80 0.49 3.76
N LEU A 132 -4.88 -0.01 4.38
CA LEU A 132 -4.79 -0.69 5.68
C LEU A 132 -3.88 -1.92 5.60
N PHE A 133 -4.09 -2.76 4.59
CA PHE A 133 -3.31 -3.97 4.43
C PHE A 133 -1.82 -3.65 4.25
N GLU A 134 -1.48 -2.69 3.38
CA GLU A 134 -0.11 -2.29 3.09
C GLU A 134 0.60 -1.68 4.30
N ASN A 135 -0.09 -0.84 5.06
CA ASN A 135 0.48 -0.21 6.25
C ASN A 135 0.68 -1.22 7.39
N VAL A 136 -0.35 -2.04 7.68
CA VAL A 136 -0.30 -3.00 8.79
C VAL A 136 0.68 -4.13 8.50
N ARG A 137 0.74 -4.67 7.27
CA ARG A 137 1.67 -5.78 6.96
C ARG A 137 3.13 -5.36 7.16
N ARG A 138 3.50 -4.13 6.77
CA ARG A 138 4.87 -3.61 6.91
C ARG A 138 5.28 -3.47 8.37
N TRP A 139 4.36 -3.00 9.20
CA TRP A 139 4.54 -2.98 10.66
C TRP A 139 4.67 -4.42 11.20
N ALA A 140 3.76 -5.30 10.80
CA ALA A 140 3.66 -6.67 11.31
C ALA A 140 4.93 -7.50 11.06
N TYR A 141 5.58 -7.32 9.91
CA TYR A 141 6.85 -7.99 9.57
C TYR A 141 7.99 -7.72 10.58
N LYS A 142 7.95 -6.57 11.26
CA LYS A 142 8.93 -6.20 12.27
C LYS A 142 8.44 -6.54 13.67
N ALA A 143 7.18 -6.20 13.97
CA ALA A 143 6.58 -6.28 15.30
C ALA A 143 6.41 -7.72 15.81
N ILE A 144 6.14 -8.70 14.92
CA ILE A 144 5.93 -10.10 15.33
C ILE A 144 7.09 -10.68 16.15
N ARG A 145 8.30 -10.16 15.96
CA ARG A 145 9.51 -10.59 16.69
C ARG A 145 9.44 -10.31 18.19
N GLU A 146 8.69 -9.30 18.59
CA GLU A 146 8.48 -8.93 20.00
C GLU A 146 7.51 -9.89 20.71
N TYR A 147 6.72 -10.65 19.93
CA TYR A 147 5.72 -11.58 20.45
C TYR A 147 6.20 -13.04 20.48
N TRP A 148 7.43 -13.34 20.02
CA TRP A 148 7.94 -14.70 20.01
C TRP A 148 8.07 -15.28 21.43
N ALA A 149 7.09 -16.09 21.80
CA ALA A 149 7.02 -16.83 23.06
C ALA A 149 6.23 -18.13 22.82
N PRO A 150 6.24 -19.10 23.74
CA PRO A 150 5.33 -20.25 23.63
C PRO A 150 3.86 -19.79 23.55
N ASN A 151 3.09 -20.36 22.61
CA ASN A 151 1.64 -20.12 22.45
C ASN A 151 1.18 -18.65 22.21
N TYR A 152 2.05 -17.81 21.65
CA TYR A 152 1.77 -16.39 21.41
C TYR A 152 0.70 -16.06 20.34
N LYS A 153 0.16 -17.05 19.62
CA LYS A 153 -0.77 -16.83 18.49
C LYS A 153 -1.97 -15.95 18.86
N ARG A 154 -2.55 -16.15 20.05
CA ARG A 154 -3.71 -15.36 20.49
C ARG A 154 -3.33 -13.89 20.72
N ALA A 155 -2.24 -13.66 21.46
CA ALA A 155 -1.72 -12.32 21.71
C ALA A 155 -1.34 -11.60 20.39
N TRP A 156 -0.74 -12.33 19.45
CA TRP A 156 -0.41 -11.80 18.13
C TRP A 156 -1.65 -11.40 17.32
N ASN A 157 -2.65 -12.27 17.25
CA ASN A 157 -3.91 -11.96 16.55
C ASN A 157 -4.60 -10.73 17.14
N SER A 158 -4.62 -10.59 18.47
CA SER A 158 -5.15 -9.40 19.15
C SER A 158 -4.38 -8.13 18.79
N ALA A 159 -3.04 -8.17 18.88
CA ALA A 159 -2.20 -7.01 18.55
C ALA A 159 -2.35 -6.56 17.09
N VAL A 160 -2.45 -7.49 16.15
CA VAL A 160 -2.70 -7.15 14.74
C VAL A 160 -4.10 -6.56 14.57
N TYR A 161 -5.12 -7.12 15.23
CA TYR A 161 -6.48 -6.58 15.18
C TYR A 161 -6.54 -5.14 15.71
N GLU A 162 -5.99 -4.89 16.90
CA GLU A 162 -5.93 -3.56 17.51
C GLU A 162 -5.21 -2.56 16.59
N ARG A 163 -4.15 -2.99 15.91
CA ARG A 163 -3.43 -2.13 14.97
C ARG A 163 -4.26 -1.79 13.73
N VAL A 164 -4.98 -2.76 13.16
CA VAL A 164 -5.88 -2.51 12.01
C VAL A 164 -7.03 -1.59 12.44
N GLU A 165 -7.64 -1.84 13.59
CA GLU A 165 -8.73 -1.03 14.13
C GLU A 165 -8.30 0.42 14.38
N ALA A 166 -7.12 0.63 14.98
CA ALA A 166 -6.57 1.95 15.24
C ALA A 166 -6.28 2.75 13.96
N LEU A 167 -5.82 2.10 12.89
CA LEU A 167 -5.61 2.77 11.59
C LEU A 167 -6.94 3.00 10.86
N ASN A 168 -7.88 2.07 10.97
CA ASN A 168 -9.20 2.21 10.35
C ASN A 168 -9.97 3.41 10.91
N GLY A 169 -9.81 3.70 12.21
CA GLY A 169 -10.38 4.88 12.85
C GLY A 169 -9.83 6.22 12.37
N GLN A 170 -8.75 6.24 11.57
CA GLN A 170 -8.19 7.47 10.99
C GLN A 170 -8.82 7.83 9.64
N PHE A 171 -9.58 6.92 9.04
CA PHE A 171 -10.29 7.20 7.79
C PHE A 171 -11.52 8.05 8.06
N HIS A 172 -11.83 8.94 7.12
CA HIS A 172 -13.03 9.76 7.17
C HIS A 172 -14.31 8.90 7.19
N VAL A 173 -14.27 7.75 6.49
CA VAL A 173 -15.30 6.71 6.56
C VAL A 173 -14.63 5.36 6.82
N PRO A 174 -14.65 4.88 8.08
CA PRO A 174 -14.06 3.61 8.47
C PRO A 174 -14.67 2.41 7.72
N LEU A 175 -13.87 1.37 7.51
CA LEU A 175 -14.34 0.08 7.01
C LEU A 175 -15.20 -0.64 8.06
N PRO A 176 -16.16 -1.49 7.63
CA PRO A 176 -16.96 -2.28 8.54
C PRO A 176 -16.10 -3.29 9.33
N VAL A 177 -16.55 -3.62 10.54
CA VAL A 177 -15.84 -4.52 11.46
C VAL A 177 -15.53 -5.89 10.83
N SER A 178 -16.39 -6.39 9.94
CA SER A 178 -16.17 -7.64 9.21
C SER A 178 -14.91 -7.57 8.33
N GLU A 179 -14.71 -6.47 7.60
CA GLU A 179 -13.51 -6.27 6.76
C GLU A 179 -12.27 -6.07 7.62
N VAL A 180 -12.36 -5.28 8.69
CA VAL A 180 -11.26 -5.11 9.67
C VAL A 180 -10.80 -6.47 10.21
N LYS A 181 -11.74 -7.32 10.62
CA LYS A 181 -11.45 -8.69 11.09
C LYS A 181 -10.80 -9.55 10.01
N ALA A 182 -11.27 -9.47 8.76
CA ALA A 182 -10.70 -10.23 7.64
C ALA A 182 -9.25 -9.82 7.36
N ILE A 183 -8.98 -8.51 7.25
CA ILE A 183 -7.63 -7.97 7.04
C ILE A 183 -6.69 -8.40 8.18
N ALA A 184 -7.12 -8.20 9.44
CA ALA A 184 -6.33 -8.57 10.60
C ALA A 184 -5.99 -10.06 10.60
N LYS A 185 -6.99 -10.92 10.34
CA LYS A 185 -6.82 -12.37 10.28
C LYS A 185 -5.86 -12.79 9.16
N SER A 186 -5.96 -12.17 7.99
CA SER A 186 -5.08 -12.44 6.86
C SER A 186 -3.61 -12.15 7.20
N ILE A 187 -3.34 -10.93 7.71
CA ILE A 187 -1.98 -10.51 8.07
C ILE A 187 -1.43 -11.36 9.23
N ALA A 188 -2.22 -11.57 10.28
CA ALA A 188 -1.76 -12.27 11.47
C ALA A 188 -1.42 -13.74 11.17
N ASN A 189 -2.27 -14.45 10.42
CA ASN A 189 -2.02 -15.85 10.08
C ASN A 189 -0.82 -16.01 9.13
N TRP A 190 -0.70 -15.15 8.12
CA TRP A 190 0.42 -15.23 7.18
C TRP A 190 1.75 -14.93 7.87
N THR A 191 1.82 -13.87 8.68
CA THR A 191 3.03 -13.52 9.44
C THR A 191 3.37 -14.58 10.47
N TYR A 192 2.39 -15.15 11.18
CA TYR A 192 2.62 -16.24 12.13
C TYR A 192 3.23 -17.48 11.47
N ARG A 193 2.82 -17.81 10.24
CA ARG A 193 3.36 -18.94 9.47
C ARG A 193 4.73 -18.67 8.86
N GLU A 194 4.95 -17.44 8.36
CA GLU A 194 6.15 -17.11 7.58
C GLU A 194 7.28 -16.49 8.40
N PHE A 195 7.00 -15.80 9.50
CA PHE A 195 7.98 -15.04 10.29
C PHE A 195 8.36 -15.79 11.57
N THR A 196 8.98 -16.96 11.39
CA THR A 196 9.49 -17.78 12.50
C THR A 196 10.92 -17.38 12.89
N PRO A 197 11.35 -17.63 14.15
CA PRO A 197 12.73 -17.39 14.58
C PRO A 197 13.78 -18.07 13.68
N GLU A 198 13.48 -19.27 13.20
CA GLU A 198 14.34 -20.03 12.30
C GLU A 198 14.49 -19.37 10.93
N LYS A 199 13.38 -19.05 10.26
CA LYS A 199 13.38 -18.34 8.98
C LYS A 199 14.06 -16.98 9.09
N PHE A 200 13.90 -16.29 10.22
CA PHE A 200 14.58 -15.03 10.48
C PHE A 200 16.09 -15.19 10.60
N ARG A 201 16.58 -16.18 11.38
CA ARG A 201 18.02 -16.49 11.47
C ARG A 201 18.61 -16.80 10.10
N GLN A 202 17.93 -17.62 9.30
CA GLN A 202 18.36 -17.95 7.94
C GLN A 202 18.43 -16.70 7.06
N SER A 203 17.41 -15.82 7.12
CA SER A 203 17.40 -14.54 6.40
C SER A 203 18.57 -13.63 6.81
N GLN A 204 18.85 -13.52 8.10
CA GLN A 204 19.98 -12.72 8.62
C GLN A 204 21.33 -13.29 8.20
N ALA A 205 21.52 -14.62 8.25
CA ALA A 205 22.74 -15.27 7.79
C ALA A 205 22.98 -15.00 6.29
N ASN A 206 21.94 -15.14 5.46
CA ASN A 206 22.02 -14.87 4.01
C ASN A 206 22.35 -13.40 3.71
N LYS A 207 21.70 -12.46 4.42
CA LYS A 207 21.97 -11.02 4.28
C LYS A 207 23.38 -10.66 4.76
N GLY A 208 23.81 -11.21 5.90
CA GLY A 208 25.14 -11.04 6.45
C GLY A 208 26.23 -11.57 5.52
N ALA A 209 26.04 -12.74 4.91
CA ALA A 209 26.97 -13.30 3.93
C ALA A 209 27.08 -12.42 2.67
N LYS A 210 25.95 -11.94 2.12
CA LYS A 210 25.95 -11.00 0.99
C LYS A 210 26.65 -9.69 1.35
N GLY A 211 26.33 -9.11 2.50
CA GLY A 211 26.95 -7.89 3.02
C GLY A 211 28.45 -8.06 3.28
N GLY A 212 28.88 -9.22 3.80
CA GLY A 212 30.27 -9.56 4.05
C GLY A 212 31.09 -9.75 2.77
N LYS A 213 30.50 -10.31 1.70
CA LYS A 213 31.17 -10.40 0.38
C LYS A 213 31.46 -9.03 -0.23
N ILE A 214 30.57 -8.06 -0.01
CA ILE A 214 30.72 -6.69 -0.51
C ILE A 214 31.64 -5.88 0.43
N GLY A 215 31.38 -5.91 1.73
CA GLY A 215 32.11 -5.16 2.75
C GLY A 215 33.51 -5.72 3.07
N GLY A 216 33.77 -7.00 2.81
CA GLY A 216 35.10 -7.59 2.97
C GLY A 216 36.11 -7.13 1.91
N LYS A 217 35.63 -6.65 0.75
CA LYS A 217 36.48 -6.09 -0.31
C LYS A 217 36.87 -4.62 -0.08
N ILE A 218 36.11 -3.91 0.76
CA ILE A 218 36.33 -2.49 1.07
C ILE A 218 36.52 -2.37 2.58
N SER A 219 37.78 -2.22 3.02
CA SER A 219 38.06 -1.91 4.43
C SER A 219 37.25 -0.69 4.86
N LYS A 220 36.27 -0.88 5.74
CA LYS A 220 35.49 0.23 6.34
C LYS A 220 36.30 1.05 7.36
N ARG A 221 37.48 0.57 7.77
CA ARG A 221 38.41 1.37 8.58
C ARG A 221 39.10 2.38 7.66
N LYS A 222 38.85 3.67 7.90
CA LYS A 222 39.71 4.75 7.40
C LYS A 222 41.13 4.51 7.94
N PRO A 223 42.18 4.78 7.15
CA PRO A 223 43.56 4.75 7.66
C PRO A 223 43.65 5.65 8.89
N VAL A 224 44.19 5.13 9.98
CA VAL A 224 44.51 5.97 11.14
C VAL A 224 45.86 6.62 10.83
N GLU A 225 45.90 7.95 10.80
CA GLU A 225 47.10 8.71 10.41
C GLU A 225 48.32 8.34 11.27
N SER A 226 48.11 8.13 12.57
CA SER A 226 49.17 7.75 13.51
C SER A 226 49.54 6.25 13.50
N SER A 227 48.88 5.42 12.69
CA SER A 227 49.21 3.99 12.69
C SER A 227 50.51 3.72 11.93
N GLU A 228 51.31 2.79 12.42
CA GLU A 228 52.52 2.29 11.73
C GLU A 228 52.24 1.83 10.31
N ARG A 229 51.03 1.32 10.05
CA ARG A 229 50.59 0.90 8.73
C ARG A 229 50.44 2.07 7.75
N THR A 230 50.13 3.26 8.26
CA THR A 230 50.02 4.50 7.48
C THR A 230 51.36 5.22 7.38
N LEU A 231 52.08 5.35 8.51
CA LEU A 231 53.36 6.06 8.59
C LEU A 231 54.53 5.31 7.92
N LYS A 232 54.43 3.98 7.80
CA LYS A 232 55.41 3.10 7.17
C LYS A 232 56.87 3.38 7.60
N PRO A 233 57.19 3.31 8.91
CA PRO A 233 58.51 3.64 9.42
C PRO A 233 59.65 2.79 8.83
N TRP A 234 59.34 1.59 8.32
CA TRP A 234 60.29 0.73 7.63
C TRP A 234 60.83 1.33 6.33
N ASP A 235 60.06 2.18 5.64
CA ASP A 235 60.52 2.87 4.43
C ASP A 235 61.62 3.88 4.78
N ALA A 236 61.46 4.60 5.90
CA ALA A 236 62.48 5.54 6.41
C ALA A 236 63.74 4.83 6.91
N LEU A 237 63.60 3.59 7.42
CA LEU A 237 64.71 2.75 7.88
C LEU A 237 65.39 1.97 6.74
N GLY A 238 64.88 2.05 5.50
CA GLY A 238 65.43 1.32 4.35
C GLY A 238 65.33 -0.21 4.48
N ILE A 239 64.43 -0.72 5.31
CA ILE A 239 64.24 -2.16 5.55
C ILE A 239 62.84 -2.61 5.10
N SER A 240 62.68 -3.91 4.83
CA SER A 240 61.37 -4.44 4.52
C SER A 240 60.43 -4.40 5.72
N ARG A 241 59.12 -4.24 5.48
CA ARG A 241 58.07 -4.28 6.52
C ARG A 241 58.17 -5.52 7.42
N ALA A 242 58.40 -6.69 6.82
CA ALA A 242 58.54 -7.93 7.57
C ALA A 242 59.76 -7.90 8.50
N TRP A 243 60.85 -7.29 8.03
CA TRP A 243 62.07 -7.18 8.82
C TRP A 243 61.92 -6.19 9.98
N TYR A 244 61.25 -5.06 9.76
CA TYR A 244 60.89 -4.10 10.81
C TYR A 244 60.13 -4.75 11.97
N TYR A 245 59.05 -5.50 11.70
CA TYR A 245 58.30 -6.16 12.78
C TYR A 245 59.09 -7.25 13.52
N LYS A 246 60.01 -7.93 12.82
CA LYS A 246 60.87 -8.93 13.46
C LYS A 246 61.91 -8.26 14.36
N LYS A 247 62.54 -7.16 13.93
CA LYS A 247 63.45 -6.36 14.77
C LYS A 247 62.76 -5.72 15.96
N LYS A 248 61.55 -5.18 15.77
CA LYS A 248 60.70 -4.66 16.85
C LYS A 248 60.38 -5.74 17.90
N LYS A 249 60.11 -6.98 17.46
CA LYS A 249 59.90 -8.12 18.35
C LYS A 249 61.17 -8.52 19.12
N LEU A 250 62.34 -8.31 18.52
CA LEU A 250 63.65 -8.54 19.13
C LEU A 250 64.10 -7.37 20.04
N GLY A 251 63.35 -6.27 20.10
CA GLY A 251 63.70 -5.09 20.89
C GLY A 251 64.81 -4.22 20.29
N GLU A 252 65.16 -4.43 19.02
CA GLU A 252 66.22 -3.70 18.32
C GLU A 252 65.75 -2.32 17.79
N ILE A 253 64.43 -2.07 17.79
CA ILE A 253 63.75 -0.83 17.36
C ILE A 253 62.43 -0.69 18.10
#